data_AF-A0AAU3M9N6-F1
#
_entry.id   AF-A0AAU3M9N6-F1
#
_cell.length_a   1.000
_cell.length_b   1.000
_cell.length_c   1.000
_cell.angle_alpha   90.00
_cell.angle_beta   90.00
_cell.angle_gamma   90.00
#
_symmetry.space_group_name_H-M   'P 1'
#
loop_
_entity.id
_entity.type
_entity.pdbx_description
1 polymer ?
#
loop_
_entity_poly.entity_id
_entity_poly.type
_entity_poly.pdbx_seq_one_letter_code
_entity_poly.pdbx_strand_id
1 'polypeptide(L)' 'MSDLTPTPDRPGLHVSKPSPNAPATGSAVCHCGASATATGDTQVRALVEGYTANHGPAHNRTGR' A
#
# COMPACT_ATOMS: atom_id res chain seq x y z
N MET A 1 12.26 5.20 12.75
CA MET A 1 11.26 5.13 11.67
C MET A 1 10.15 4.21 12.18
N SER A 2 8.91 4.67 12.24
CA SER A 2 7.81 3.83 12.71
C SER A 2 7.53 2.73 11.67
N ASP A 3 7.23 1.52 12.13
CA ASP A 3 6.73 0.47 11.24
C ASP A 3 5.32 0.85 10.77
N LEU A 4 5.21 1.13 9.48
CA LEU A 4 3.96 1.50 8.81
C LEU A 4 3.41 0.34 7.98
N THR A 5 3.92 -0.88 8.19
CA THR A 5 3.43 -2.07 7.51
C THR A 5 1.95 -2.29 7.87
N PRO A 6 1.05 -2.38 6.88
CA PRO A 6 -0.36 -2.62 7.13
C PRO A 6 -0.55 -3.98 7.78
N THR A 7 -1.45 -4.05 8.75
CA THR A 7 -1.84 -5.28 9.44
C THR A 7 -3.35 -5.48 9.34
N PRO A 8 -3.89 -6.66 9.65
CA PRO A 8 -5.35 -6.83 9.72
C PRO A 8 -6.05 -5.85 10.67
N ASP A 9 -5.40 -5.51 11.80
CA ASP A 9 -5.92 -4.53 12.78
C ASP A 9 -5.78 -3.08 12.30
N ARG A 10 -4.81 -2.83 11.40
CA ARG A 10 -4.51 -1.52 10.82
C ARG A 10 -4.35 -1.64 9.30
N PRO A 11 -5.44 -1.94 8.57
CA PRO A 11 -5.37 -2.18 7.14
C PRO A 11 -5.05 -0.88 6.41
N GLY A 12 -4.56 -1.04 5.19
CA GLY A 12 -3.98 0.06 4.44
C GLY A 12 -3.07 -0.44 3.33
N LEU A 13 -2.47 0.53 2.65
CA LEU A 13 -1.44 0.35 1.66
C LEU A 13 -0.19 1.11 2.12
N HIS A 14 0.95 0.45 2.10
CA HIS A 14 2.24 1.05 2.40
C HIS A 14 3.18 0.81 1.23
N VAL A 15 3.88 1.87 0.81
CA VAL A 15 4.85 1.85 -0.27
C VAL A 15 6.15 2.46 0.24
N SER A 16 7.26 1.76 0.02
CA SER A 16 8.60 2.22 0.35
C SER A 16 9.47 2.20 -0.89
N LYS A 17 10.23 3.29 -1.10
CA LYS A 17 11.28 3.34 -2.13
C LYS A 17 12.52 4.01 -1.54
N PRO A 18 13.56 3.23 -1.18
CA PRO A 18 14.68 3.75 -0.39
C PRO A 18 15.61 4.67 -1.21
N SER A 19 15.60 4.56 -2.53
CA SER A 19 16.29 5.48 -3.45
C SER A 19 15.64 5.44 -4.83
N PRO A 20 15.89 6.43 -5.72
CA PRO A 20 15.32 6.45 -7.07
C PRO A 20 15.64 5.21 -7.91
N ASN A 21 16.82 4.61 -7.68
CA ASN A 21 17.36 3.50 -8.46
C ASN A 21 17.13 2.13 -7.80
N ALA A 22 16.71 2.11 -6.53
CA ALA A 22 16.32 0.88 -5.86
C ALA A 22 14.87 0.52 -6.21
N PRO A 23 14.53 -0.77 -6.32
CA PRO A 23 13.16 -1.18 -6.56
C PRO A 23 12.26 -0.73 -5.39
N ALA A 24 11.05 -0.27 -5.71
CA ALA A 24 10.04 -0.05 -4.70
C ALA A 24 9.57 -1.37 -4.06
N THR A 25 9.11 -1.30 -2.82
CA THR A 25 8.36 -2.36 -2.16
C THR A 25 6.98 -1.83 -1.76
N GLY A 26 5.98 -2.71 -1.76
CA GLY A 26 4.62 -2.37 -1.38
C GLY A 26 3.94 -3.51 -0.64
N SER A 27 3.12 -3.15 0.34
CA SER A 27 2.29 -4.07 1.12
C SER A 27 0.89 -3.50 1.23
N ALA A 28 -0.13 -4.33 1.03
CA ALA A 28 -1.53 -3.98 1.18
C ALA A 28 -2.24 -5.00 2.07
N VAL A 29 -3.07 -4.51 2.98
CA VAL A 29 -4.01 -5.32 3.75
C VAL A 29 -5.39 -4.67 3.67
N CYS A 30 -6.40 -5.47 3.35
CA CYS A 30 -7.80 -5.09 3.23
C CYS A 30 -8.59 -5.52 4.47
N HIS A 31 -9.59 -4.72 4.87
CA HIS A 31 -10.57 -5.14 5.87
C HIS A 31 -11.34 -6.42 5.51
N CYS A 32 -11.38 -6.76 4.21
CA CYS A 32 -11.97 -7.98 3.68
C CYS A 32 -11.13 -9.25 3.92
N GLY A 33 -9.95 -9.12 4.56
CA GLY A 33 -9.04 -10.23 4.83
C GLY A 33 -8.04 -10.53 3.71
N ALA A 34 -8.14 -9.86 2.55
CA ALA A 34 -7.16 -9.96 1.49
C ALA A 34 -5.86 -9.20 1.86
N SER A 35 -4.72 -9.77 1.51
CA SER A 35 -3.41 -9.10 1.61
C SER A 35 -2.59 -9.37 0.36
N ALA A 36 -1.68 -8.45 0.05
CA ALA A 36 -0.78 -8.56 -1.09
C ALA A 36 0.54 -7.83 -0.81
N THR A 37 1.63 -8.35 -1.38
CA THR A 37 2.94 -7.71 -1.37
C THR A 37 3.48 -7.63 -2.80
N ALA A 38 4.28 -6.60 -3.07
CA ALA A 38 4.87 -6.36 -4.38
C ALA A 38 6.29 -5.80 -4.23
N THR A 39 7.17 -6.18 -5.16
CA THR A 39 8.53 -5.64 -5.29
C THR A 39 8.76 -5.26 -6.75
N GLY A 40 9.32 -4.07 -6.96
CA GLY A 40 9.53 -3.46 -8.26
C GLY A 40 8.49 -2.40 -8.60
N ASP A 41 8.92 -1.34 -9.27
CA ASP A 41 8.12 -0.13 -9.49
C ASP A 41 6.79 -0.41 -10.21
N THR A 42 6.83 -1.23 -11.27
CA THR A 42 5.64 -1.59 -12.04
C THR A 42 4.67 -2.44 -11.22
N GLN A 43 5.18 -3.39 -10.43
CA GLN A 43 4.36 -4.27 -9.59
C GLN A 43 3.72 -3.47 -8.44
N VAL A 44 4.49 -2.58 -7.82
CA VAL A 44 3.99 -1.67 -6.77
C VAL A 44 2.95 -0.71 -7.33
N ARG A 45 3.14 -0.18 -8.55
CA ARG A 45 2.11 0.62 -9.22
C ARG A 45 0.81 -0.16 -9.39
N ALA A 46 0.88 -1.37 -9.93
CA ALA A 46 -0.29 -2.22 -10.13
C ALA A 46 -1.00 -2.54 -8.79
N LEU A 47 -0.23 -2.74 -7.71
CA LEU A 47 -0.77 -2.92 -6.36
C LEU A 47 -1.54 -1.68 -5.89
N VAL A 48 -0.97 -0.48 -6.06
CA VAL A 48 -1.60 0.80 -5.68
C VAL A 48 -2.87 1.04 -6.49
N GLU A 49 -2.82 0.82 -7.80
CA GLU A 49 -3.97 0.96 -8.70
C GLU A 49 -5.10 0.01 -8.29
N GLY A 50 -4.78 -1.27 -8.06
CA GLY A 50 -5.75 -2.27 -7.61
C GLY A 50 -6.36 -1.92 -6.25
N TYR A 51 -5.55 -1.49 -5.28
CA TYR A 51 -6.05 -1.07 -3.97
C TYR A 51 -6.98 0.16 -4.09
N THR A 52 -6.58 1.15 -4.89
CA THR A 52 -7.35 2.38 -5.12
C THR A 52 -8.67 2.09 -5.85
N ALA A 53 -8.69 1.16 -6.81
CA ALA A 53 -9.91 0.77 -7.50
C ALA A 53 -10.94 0.11 -6.57
N ASN A 54 -10.47 -0.63 -5.55
CA ASN A 54 -11.35 -1.35 -4.62
C ASN A 54 -11.77 -0.53 -3.39
N HIS A 55 -10.96 0.46 -2.99
CA HIS A 55 -11.14 1.16 -1.71
C HIS A 55 -11.16 2.70 -1.83
N GLY A 56 -10.89 3.23 -3.02
CA GLY A 56 -10.67 4.65 -3.25
C GLY A 56 -9.27 5.11 -2.82
N PRO A 57 -8.91 6.37 -3.11
CA PRO A 57 -7.67 6.98 -2.66
C PRO A 57 -7.51 6.94 -1.13
N ALA A 58 -6.32 6.58 -0.66
CA ALA A 58 -6.00 6.56 0.77
C ALA A 58 -6.19 7.93 1.47
N HIS A 59 -6.16 9.03 0.71
CA HIS A 59 -6.31 10.40 1.19
C HIS A 59 -7.75 10.95 1.16
N ASN A 60 -8.75 10.12 0.89
CA ASN A 60 -10.16 10.55 0.92
C ASN A 60 -10.73 10.76 2.34
N ARG A 61 -9.93 10.57 3.39
CA ARG A 61 -10.30 11.09 4.72
C ARG A 61 -10.06 12.59 4.74
N THR A 62 -11.09 13.36 4.41
CA THR A 62 -11.28 14.68 5.05
C THR A 62 -11.39 14.41 6.55
N GLY A 63 -10.28 14.55 7.26
CA GLY A 63 -10.22 14.36 8.71
C GLY A 63 -11.30 15.20 9.39
N ARG A 64 -11.99 14.58 10.33
CA ARG A 64 -12.85 15.25 11.30
C ARG A 64 -12.27 15.00 12.68
#